data_AF-A0A6J4SWB1-F1
#
_entry.id   AF-A0A6J4SWB1-F1
#
_cell.length_a   1.000
_cell.length_b   1.000
_cell.length_c   1.000
_cell.angle_alpha   90.00
_cell.angle_beta   90.00
_cell.angle_gamma   90.00
#
_symmetry.space_group_name_H-M   'P 1'
#
loop_
_entity.id
_entity.type
_entity.pdbx_description
1 polymer ?
#
loop_
_entity_poly.entity_id
_entity_poly.type
_entity_poly.pdbx_seq_one_letter_code
_entity_poly.pdbx_strand_id
1 'polypeptide(L)'
;YHPLRLCAEHMQEVVLDAHVVCEKHDLSIEESSWPHRVADMGPFDVLDVSATRDEGGRTLTLVVVNRDPENAVETTIQLTDATFDGSATAYEVTGDDPAATNDFGKERVGVTERTVDASGADLQHTFPACSVTVLRAGLAG
;
A
#
# COMPACT_ATOMS: atom_id res chain seq x y z
N TYR A 1 13.38 6.17 3.40
CA TYR A 1 13.79 6.49 2.02
C TYR A 1 13.02 5.67 0.98
N HIS A 2 12.92 4.34 1.14
CA HIS A 2 12.30 3.46 0.13
C HIS A 2 10.88 3.85 -0.33
N PRO A 3 9.92 4.21 0.54
CA PRO A 3 8.57 4.57 0.08
C PRO A 3 8.57 5.77 -0.85
N LEU A 4 9.31 6.84 -0.48
CA LEU A 4 9.43 8.04 -1.31
C LEU A 4 10.08 7.73 -2.66
N ARG A 5 11.13 6.89 -2.66
CA ARG A 5 11.79 6.46 -3.90
C ARG A 5 10.82 5.71 -4.81
N LEU A 6 10.13 4.70 -4.28
CA LEU A 6 9.17 3.89 -5.05
C LEU A 6 8.01 4.74 -5.59
N CYS A 7 7.49 5.67 -4.79
CA CYS A 7 6.47 6.60 -5.26
C CYS A 7 6.99 7.47 -6.41
N ALA A 8 8.21 8.02 -6.30
CA ALA A 8 8.82 8.82 -7.35
C ALA A 8 9.13 8.01 -8.63
N GLU A 9 9.42 6.73 -8.50
CA GLU A 9 9.73 5.83 -9.62
C GLU A 9 8.47 5.28 -10.31
N HIS A 10 7.35 5.14 -9.60
CA HIS A 10 6.20 4.36 -10.08
C HIS A 10 4.86 5.09 -10.12
N MET A 11 4.61 6.12 -9.30
CA MET A 11 3.36 6.86 -9.39
C MET A 11 3.23 7.53 -10.77
N GLN A 12 2.00 7.58 -11.27
CA GLN A 12 1.70 8.06 -12.62
C GLN A 12 0.89 9.37 -12.58
N GLU A 13 0.63 9.93 -13.76
CA GLU A 13 0.12 11.29 -13.95
C GLU A 13 -1.34 11.48 -13.54
N VAL A 14 -2.17 10.43 -13.65
CA VAL A 14 -3.62 10.51 -13.42
C VAL A 14 -3.98 9.81 -12.11
N VAL A 15 -4.49 10.56 -11.14
CA VAL A 15 -5.10 10.00 -9.91
C VAL A 15 -6.45 9.37 -10.21
N LEU A 16 -6.73 8.24 -9.55
CA LEU A 16 -8.00 7.53 -9.58
C LEU A 16 -8.67 7.56 -8.21
N ASP A 17 -9.99 7.49 -8.20
CA ASP A 17 -10.76 7.30 -6.97
C ASP A 17 -10.60 5.86 -6.48
N ALA A 18 -9.99 5.71 -5.30
CA ALA A 18 -9.89 4.43 -4.60
C ALA A 18 -10.96 4.36 -3.52
N HIS A 19 -11.85 3.36 -3.62
CA HIS A 19 -12.81 3.05 -2.57
C HIS A 19 -12.29 1.89 -1.72
N VAL A 20 -12.03 2.16 -0.44
CA VAL A 20 -11.44 1.19 0.49
C VAL A 20 -12.48 0.80 1.54
N VAL A 21 -12.66 -0.51 1.73
CA VAL A 21 -13.48 -1.10 2.79
C VAL A 21 -12.58 -2.03 3.58
N CYS A 22 -12.31 -1.70 4.84
CA CYS A 22 -11.49 -2.52 5.71
C CYS A 22 -11.90 -2.34 7.18
N GLU A 23 -11.27 -3.12 8.06
CA GLU A 23 -11.36 -2.92 9.50
C GLU A 23 -10.84 -1.53 9.88
N LYS A 24 -11.38 -0.97 10.97
CA LYS A 24 -10.94 0.30 11.51
C LYS A 24 -10.41 0.12 12.93
N HIS A 25 -9.31 0.79 13.25
CA HIS A 25 -8.68 0.76 14.57
C HIS A 25 -8.81 2.12 15.27
N ASP A 26 -8.97 2.06 16.59
CA ASP A 26 -8.86 3.23 17.46
C ASP A 26 -7.41 3.44 17.89
N LEU A 27 -6.93 4.68 17.80
CA LEU A 27 -5.66 5.04 18.42
C LEU A 27 -5.90 5.26 19.93
N SER A 28 -5.72 4.22 20.72
CA SER A 28 -6.02 4.26 22.16
C SER A 28 -4.91 4.87 23.02
N ILE A 29 -3.68 4.96 22.50
CA ILE A 29 -2.51 5.52 23.21
C ILE A 29 -1.91 6.63 22.36
N GLU A 30 -1.98 7.86 22.86
CA GLU A 30 -1.30 9.01 22.28
C GLU A 30 -0.50 9.73 23.36
N GLU A 31 0.83 9.55 23.33
CA GLU A 31 1.75 10.31 24.18
C GLU A 31 2.00 11.69 23.56
N SER A 32 0.98 12.54 23.63
CA SER A 32 1.04 13.91 23.12
C SER A 32 0.68 14.93 24.19
N SER A 33 1.52 15.95 24.33
CA SER A 33 1.24 17.13 25.16
C SER A 33 0.42 18.19 24.41
N TRP A 34 0.10 17.96 23.14
CA TRP A 34 -0.74 18.84 22.35
C TRP A 34 -2.22 18.74 22.76
N PRO A 35 -2.97 19.86 22.72
CA PRO A 35 -4.39 19.88 23.10
C PRO A 35 -5.30 19.21 22.06
N HIS A 36 -4.84 19.09 20.81
CA HIS A 36 -5.56 18.39 19.74
C HIS A 36 -4.92 17.01 19.56
N ARG A 37 -5.69 15.96 19.87
CA ARG A 37 -5.25 14.58 19.80
C ARG A 37 -5.59 13.99 18.45
N VAL A 38 -4.62 13.33 17.83
CA VAL A 38 -4.86 12.54 16.62
C VAL A 38 -5.89 11.45 16.91
N ALA A 39 -5.87 10.86 18.12
CA ALA A 39 -6.82 9.84 18.54
C ALA A 39 -8.29 10.28 18.39
N ASP A 40 -8.60 11.57 18.53
CA ASP A 40 -9.97 12.11 18.41
C ASP A 40 -10.48 12.11 16.95
N MET A 41 -9.60 11.89 15.96
CA MET A 41 -9.96 11.78 14.53
C MET A 41 -10.31 10.35 14.09
N GLY A 42 -10.17 9.37 14.99
CA GLY A 42 -10.52 7.99 14.72
C GLY A 42 -12.04 7.73 14.65
N PRO A 43 -12.43 6.49 14.32
CA PRO A 43 -11.56 5.34 14.05
C PRO A 43 -10.89 5.41 12.66
N PHE A 44 -9.69 4.86 12.53
CA PHE A 44 -8.89 4.92 11.31
C PHE A 44 -8.95 3.62 10.52
N ASP A 45 -9.09 3.71 9.20
CA ASP A 45 -8.95 2.56 8.31
C ASP A 45 -7.55 1.94 8.46
N VAL A 46 -7.49 0.61 8.57
CA VAL A 46 -6.24 -0.16 8.65
C VAL A 46 -5.44 -0.03 7.35
N LEU A 47 -6.14 -0.04 6.22
CA LEU A 47 -5.54 0.18 4.90
C LEU A 47 -5.83 1.59 4.41
N ASP A 48 -4.80 2.23 3.88
CA ASP A 48 -4.91 3.49 3.17
C ASP A 48 -4.30 3.33 1.77
N VAL A 49 -4.98 3.86 0.75
CA VAL A 49 -4.69 3.56 -0.65
C VAL A 49 -4.69 4.83 -1.49
N SER A 50 -3.62 5.01 -2.27
CA SER A 50 -3.59 5.96 -3.38
C SER A 50 -3.47 5.19 -4.69
N ALA A 51 -4.32 5.53 -5.67
CA ALA A 51 -4.33 4.91 -6.98
C ALA A 51 -3.98 5.93 -8.06
N THR A 52 -3.07 5.55 -8.96
CA THR A 52 -2.71 6.35 -10.14
C THR A 52 -2.64 5.48 -11.39
N ARG A 53 -2.81 6.06 -12.56
CA ARG A 53 -2.59 5.40 -13.85
C ARG A 53 -1.86 6.31 -14.83
N ASP A 54 -1.26 5.70 -15.86
CA ASP A 54 -0.70 6.47 -16.97
C ASP A 54 -1.80 7.15 -17.79
N GLU A 55 -1.46 8.20 -18.52
CA GLU A 55 -2.39 8.91 -19.40
C GLU A 55 -3.05 7.99 -20.44
N GLY A 56 -2.36 6.93 -20.86
CA GLY A 56 -2.85 5.94 -21.81
C GLY A 56 -3.80 4.90 -21.22
N GLY A 57 -3.96 4.86 -19.88
CA GLY A 57 -4.86 3.93 -19.20
C GLY A 57 -4.45 2.45 -19.26
N ARG A 58 -3.16 2.15 -19.43
CA ARG A 58 -2.60 0.81 -19.60
C ARG A 58 -1.84 0.31 -18.38
N THR A 59 -1.47 1.18 -17.45
CA THR A 59 -0.72 0.84 -16.24
C THR A 59 -1.43 1.44 -15.05
N LEU A 60 -1.77 0.60 -14.08
CA LEU A 60 -2.22 0.98 -12.74
C LEU A 60 -1.04 0.93 -11.77
N THR A 61 -0.95 1.92 -10.88
CA THR A 61 -0.09 1.89 -9.70
C THR A 61 -0.92 2.19 -8.46
N LEU A 62 -0.90 1.26 -7.51
CA LEU A 62 -1.46 1.42 -6.18
C LEU A 62 -0.33 1.62 -5.18
N VAL A 63 -0.48 2.59 -4.28
CA VAL A 63 0.33 2.70 -3.07
C VAL A 63 -0.59 2.35 -1.91
N VAL A 64 -0.28 1.26 -1.22
CA VAL A 64 -1.08 0.76 -0.10
C VAL A 64 -0.24 0.79 1.16
N VAL A 65 -0.79 1.38 2.23
CA VAL A 65 -0.21 1.36 3.57
C VAL A 65 -1.03 0.43 4.43
N ASN A 66 -0.41 -0.61 4.99
CA ASN A 66 -1.00 -1.37 6.08
C ASN A 66 -0.50 -0.82 7.41
N ARG A 67 -1.43 -0.21 8.16
CA ARG A 67 -1.17 0.44 9.45
C ARG A 67 -1.28 -0.51 10.63
N ASP A 68 -1.73 -1.76 10.43
CA ASP A 68 -1.75 -2.76 11.48
C ASP A 68 -0.30 -3.12 11.87
N PRO A 69 0.11 -2.98 13.14
CA PRO A 69 1.46 -3.26 13.57
C PRO A 69 1.83 -4.74 13.55
N GLU A 70 0.86 -5.66 13.59
CA GLU A 70 1.07 -7.08 13.84
C GLU A 70 0.50 -7.98 12.72
N ASN A 71 -0.61 -7.58 12.10
CA ASN A 71 -1.35 -8.44 11.20
C ASN A 71 -1.14 -8.06 9.73
N ALA A 72 -0.90 -9.07 8.91
CA ALA A 72 -1.02 -8.93 7.47
C ALA A 72 -2.51 -8.93 7.07
N VAL A 73 -2.86 -8.15 6.05
CA VAL A 73 -4.26 -7.97 5.61
C VAL A 73 -4.45 -8.54 4.22
N GLU A 74 -5.18 -9.65 4.12
CA GLU A 74 -5.63 -10.21 2.85
C GLU A 74 -6.69 -9.32 2.22
N THR A 75 -6.49 -8.93 0.96
CA THR A 75 -7.32 -7.93 0.28
C THR A 75 -7.62 -8.35 -1.14
N THR A 76 -8.87 -8.16 -1.54
CA THR A 76 -9.30 -8.23 -2.94
C THR A 76 -9.30 -6.84 -3.55
N ILE A 77 -8.47 -6.64 -4.56
CA ILE A 77 -8.43 -5.43 -5.39
C ILE A 77 -9.34 -5.67 -6.58
N GLN A 78 -10.34 -4.81 -6.79
CA GLN A 78 -11.33 -4.95 -7.85
C GLN A 78 -11.31 -3.73 -8.78
N LEU A 79 -11.30 -3.99 -10.08
CA LEU A 79 -11.41 -2.98 -11.13
C LEU A 79 -12.87 -2.89 -11.59
N THR A 80 -13.41 -1.68 -11.67
CA THR A 80 -14.83 -1.48 -12.07
C THR A 80 -15.04 -1.63 -13.57
N ASP A 81 -14.20 -0.98 -14.38
CA ASP A 81 -14.38 -0.85 -15.83
C ASP A 81 -13.15 -1.33 -16.62
N ALA A 82 -12.31 -2.16 -16.02
CA ALA A 82 -11.08 -2.67 -16.63
C ALA A 82 -10.76 -4.09 -16.15
N THR A 83 -9.78 -4.71 -16.79
CA THR A 83 -9.21 -5.99 -16.35
C THR A 83 -7.69 -5.91 -16.36
N PHE A 84 -7.04 -6.65 -15.48
CA PHE A 84 -5.60 -6.84 -15.49
C PHE A 84 -5.15 -7.66 -16.72
N ASP A 85 -3.96 -7.36 -17.24
CA ASP A 85 -3.43 -7.95 -18.48
C ASP A 85 -2.60 -9.23 -18.30
N GLY A 86 -2.40 -9.69 -17.06
CA GLY A 86 -1.78 -10.98 -16.77
C GLY A 86 -0.86 -10.97 -15.55
N SER A 87 -0.23 -9.85 -15.22
CA SER A 87 0.65 -9.80 -14.04
C SER A 87 0.73 -8.41 -13.40
N ALA A 88 1.03 -8.44 -12.10
CA ALA A 88 1.39 -7.27 -11.31
C ALA A 88 2.72 -7.52 -10.60
N THR A 89 3.43 -6.43 -10.29
CA THR A 89 4.62 -6.43 -9.45
C THR A 89 4.32 -5.65 -8.17
N ALA A 90 4.50 -6.28 -7.02
CA ALA A 90 4.41 -5.65 -5.71
C ALA A 90 5.81 -5.38 -5.17
N TYR A 91 6.08 -4.12 -4.84
CA TYR A 91 7.27 -3.66 -4.14
C TYR A 91 6.92 -3.39 -2.68
N GLU A 92 7.30 -4.30 -1.80
CA GLU A 92 6.94 -4.27 -0.38
C GLU A 92 8.09 -3.67 0.43
N VAL A 93 7.79 -2.60 1.17
CA VAL A 93 8.67 -2.02 2.18
C VAL A 93 8.17 -2.44 3.56
N THR A 94 8.92 -3.29 4.24
CA THR A 94 8.64 -3.74 5.60
C THR A 94 9.94 -4.17 6.30
N GLY A 95 9.85 -4.51 7.58
CA GLY A 95 10.95 -4.98 8.42
C GLY A 95 10.48 -6.05 9.41
N ASP A 96 11.42 -6.59 10.19
CA ASP A 96 11.13 -7.60 11.22
C ASP A 96 10.40 -7.03 12.45
N ASP A 97 10.41 -5.71 12.62
CA ASP A 97 9.82 -4.98 13.73
C ASP A 97 9.38 -3.58 13.26
N PRO A 98 8.25 -3.01 13.72
CA PRO A 98 7.81 -1.66 13.35
C PRO A 98 8.81 -0.54 13.67
N ALA A 99 9.68 -0.74 14.66
CA ALA A 99 10.76 0.16 15.03
C ALA A 99 12.11 -0.21 14.39
N ALA A 100 12.14 -1.16 13.45
CA ALA A 100 13.37 -1.53 12.75
C ALA A 100 13.95 -0.35 11.96
N THR A 101 15.26 -0.16 12.08
CA THR A 101 16.00 0.87 11.35
C THR A 101 17.22 0.25 10.68
N ASN A 102 17.62 0.82 9.54
CA ASN A 102 18.88 0.49 8.88
C ASN A 102 20.04 1.23 9.55
N ASP A 103 21.21 0.59 9.56
CA ASP A 103 22.48 1.19 9.94
C ASP A 103 23.55 0.92 8.86
N PHE A 104 24.78 1.41 9.05
CA PHE A 104 25.84 1.27 8.04
C PHE A 104 26.26 -0.17 7.73
N GLY A 105 25.98 -1.13 8.61
CA GLY A 105 26.36 -2.54 8.46
C GLY A 105 25.20 -3.49 8.27
N LYS A 106 23.95 -3.02 8.44
CA LYS A 106 22.76 -3.87 8.43
C LYS A 106 21.55 -3.16 7.83
N GLU A 107 21.00 -3.77 6.78
CA GLU A 107 19.70 -3.43 6.22
C GLU A 107 18.63 -4.34 6.85
N ARG A 108 17.75 -3.75 7.67
CA ARG A 108 16.62 -4.42 8.34
C ARG A 108 15.28 -4.08 7.70
N VAL A 109 15.20 -2.93 7.04
CA VAL A 109 14.05 -2.46 6.28
C VAL A 109 14.51 -2.27 4.84
N GLY A 110 13.95 -3.07 3.94
CA GLY A 110 14.34 -3.07 2.52
C GLY A 110 13.12 -3.14 1.61
N VAL A 111 13.37 -3.23 0.31
CA VAL A 111 12.32 -3.50 -0.69
C VAL A 111 12.39 -4.96 -1.08
N THR A 112 11.28 -5.68 -0.94
CA THR A 112 11.10 -7.01 -1.53
C THR A 112 10.20 -6.88 -2.75
N GLU A 113 10.60 -7.50 -3.86
CA GLU A 113 9.81 -7.55 -5.08
C GLU A 113 9.09 -8.90 -5.20
N ARG A 114 7.81 -8.87 -5.53
CA ARG A 114 7.00 -10.07 -5.79
C ARG A 114 6.19 -9.90 -7.06
N THR A 115 6.18 -10.94 -7.88
CA THR A 115 5.20 -11.07 -8.97
C THR A 115 3.90 -11.62 -8.41
N VAL A 116 2.78 -11.02 -8.80
CA VAL A 116 1.43 -11.43 -8.43
C VAL A 116 0.66 -11.69 -9.72
N ASP A 117 -0.01 -12.84 -9.79
CA ASP A 117 -0.88 -13.15 -10.92
C ASP A 117 -2.09 -12.21 -10.89
N ALA A 118 -2.27 -11.45 -11.96
CA ALA A 118 -3.33 -10.46 -12.06
C ALA A 118 -4.04 -10.62 -13.41
N SER A 119 -5.19 -11.31 -13.39
CA SER A 119 -5.99 -11.55 -14.60
C SER A 119 -7.47 -11.35 -14.29
N GLY A 120 -8.24 -10.86 -15.28
CA GLY A 120 -9.63 -10.50 -15.05
C GLY A 120 -9.75 -9.19 -14.25
N ALA A 121 -10.87 -8.97 -13.58
CA ALA A 121 -11.14 -7.72 -12.87
C ALA A 121 -10.67 -7.71 -11.41
N ASP A 122 -10.36 -8.88 -10.84
CA ASP A 122 -10.05 -9.05 -9.43
C ASP A 122 -8.62 -9.56 -9.24
N LEU A 123 -7.95 -9.06 -8.21
CA LEU A 123 -6.60 -9.45 -7.80
C LEU A 123 -6.57 -9.66 -6.29
N GLN A 124 -6.11 -10.83 -5.84
CA GLN A 124 -5.87 -11.08 -4.42
C GLN A 124 -4.42 -10.72 -4.07
N HIS A 125 -4.24 -9.98 -2.98
CA HIS A 125 -2.92 -9.71 -2.43
C HIS A 125 -2.98 -9.57 -0.91
N THR A 126 -1.95 -10.04 -0.22
CA THR A 126 -1.83 -9.92 1.24
C THR A 126 -0.78 -8.87 1.57
N PHE A 127 -1.21 -7.74 2.12
CA PHE A 127 -0.31 -6.67 2.53
C PHE A 127 0.34 -7.02 3.88
N PRO A 128 1.68 -7.09 4.00
CA PRO A 128 2.35 -7.41 5.26
C PRO A 128 1.99 -6.42 6.38
N ALA A 129 2.12 -6.84 7.64
CA ALA A 129 1.99 -5.93 8.78
C ALA A 129 2.98 -4.76 8.68
N CYS A 130 2.58 -3.58 9.17
CA CYS A 130 3.37 -2.36 9.24
C CYS A 130 4.19 -2.10 7.96
N SER A 131 3.51 -2.04 6.82
CA SER A 131 4.15 -2.03 5.50
C SER A 131 3.65 -0.90 4.60
N VAL A 132 4.49 -0.58 3.61
CA VAL A 132 4.09 0.18 2.43
C VAL A 132 4.34 -0.67 1.20
N THR A 133 3.30 -0.93 0.42
CA THR A 133 3.41 -1.69 -0.83
C THR A 133 3.09 -0.78 -2.01
N VAL A 134 3.98 -0.74 -2.99
CA VAL A 134 3.69 -0.17 -4.31
C VAL A 134 3.40 -1.32 -5.26
N LEU A 135 2.14 -1.45 -5.70
CA LEU A 135 1.71 -2.50 -6.62
C LEU A 135 1.48 -1.88 -8.00
N ARG A 136 2.23 -2.36 -8.99
CA ARG A 136 2.13 -1.92 -10.39
C ARG A 136 1.57 -3.05 -11.24
N ALA A 137 0.50 -2.78 -11.97
CA ALA A 137 -0.17 -3.79 -12.79
C ALA A 137 -0.44 -3.25 -14.20
N GLY A 138 -0.36 -4.11 -15.20
CA GLY A 138 -0.85 -3.81 -16.54
C GLY A 138 -2.37 -3.94 -16.61
N LEU A 139 -3.00 -3.11 -17.43
CA LEU A 139 -4.43 -3.11 -17.70
C LEU A 139 -4.67 -3.47 -19.17
N ALA A 140 -5.59 -4.40 -19.41
CA ALA A 140 -6.14 -4.65 -20.72
C ALA A 140 -7.21 -3.59 -21.01
N GLY A 141 -7.03 -2.86 -22.12
CA GLY A 141 -7.96 -1.83 -22.61
C GLY A 141 -9.12 -2.38 -23.42
#